data_AF-A0A0F9LNL9-F1
#
_entry.id   AF-A0A0F9LNL9-F1
#
_cell.length_a   1.000
_cell.length_b   1.000
_cell.length_c   1.000
_cell.angle_alpha   90.00
_cell.angle_beta   90.00
_cell.angle_gamma   90.00
#
_symmetry.space_group_name_H-M   'P 1'
#
loop_
_entity.id
_entity.type
_entity.pdbx_description
1 polymer ?
#
loop_
_entity_poly.entity_id
_entity_poly.type
_entity_poly.pdbx_seq_one_letter_code
_entity_poly.pdbx_strand_id
1 'polypeptide(L)'
;MKKLEEATPRTNKEYKKIQKTVSGTFYIIIVCASIIVIGGCVWTLADIFIAKKGKLALFLDLNFGYQVAIIGGLLAGLFFLLIFFFGLFKKSSSSLIRFIYKKRELEEKYKNRKGVKIAAGGLLVSLIGIIVGVVLAIAYDLLIDTSGGSFSLLGILDTTGPWILVIGIGLFLFVGVALFMIYFWKNGYYIILRLLGLLEKEEKK
;
A
#
# COMPACT_ATOMS: atom_id res chain seq x y z
N MET A 1 20.37 5.84 -53.15
CA MET A 1 20.10 6.44 -51.82
C MET A 1 19.17 5.51 -51.05
N LYS A 2 19.72 4.68 -50.15
CA LYS A 2 18.94 3.82 -49.23
C LYS A 2 18.44 4.69 -48.08
N LYS A 3 17.13 4.79 -47.90
CA LYS A 3 16.51 5.34 -46.69
C LYS A 3 16.95 4.46 -45.51
N LEU A 4 17.76 5.03 -44.62
CA LEU A 4 17.96 4.51 -43.27
C LEU A 4 16.62 4.61 -42.55
N GLU A 5 15.95 3.47 -42.40
CA GLU A 5 14.83 3.29 -41.50
C GLU A 5 15.34 3.53 -40.07
N GLU A 6 15.02 4.70 -39.52
CA GLU A 6 15.23 5.00 -38.11
C GLU A 6 14.34 4.06 -37.26
N ALA A 7 14.98 3.05 -36.68
CA ALA A 7 14.39 2.20 -35.65
C ALA A 7 14.13 3.00 -34.36
N THR A 8 13.02 3.73 -34.32
CA THR A 8 12.48 4.35 -33.09
C THR A 8 11.57 3.37 -32.32
N PRO A 9 11.41 3.52 -30.99
CA PRO A 9 11.75 2.45 -30.05
C PRO A 9 10.56 1.56 -29.64
N ARG A 10 10.62 0.26 -29.96
CA ARG A 10 9.66 -0.76 -29.47
C ARG A 10 9.63 -0.87 -27.94
N THR A 11 10.74 -0.55 -27.27
CA THR A 11 10.90 -0.65 -25.81
C THR A 11 9.93 0.24 -25.02
N ASN A 12 9.55 1.40 -25.55
CA ASN A 12 8.73 2.37 -24.80
C ASN A 12 7.26 1.90 -24.64
N LYS A 13 6.75 1.09 -25.58
CA LYS A 13 5.38 0.52 -25.49
C LYS A 13 5.29 -0.64 -24.50
N GLU A 14 6.32 -1.48 -24.40
CA GLU A 14 6.36 -2.61 -23.46
C GLU A 14 6.53 -2.18 -22.01
N TYR A 15 7.43 -1.24 -21.73
CA TYR A 15 7.59 -0.69 -20.38
C TYR A 15 6.26 -0.11 -19.85
N LYS A 16 5.48 0.56 -20.70
CA LYS A 16 4.16 1.09 -20.35
C LYS A 16 3.15 -0.01 -20.01
N LYS A 17 3.24 -1.21 -20.61
CA LYS A 17 2.36 -2.35 -20.29
C LYS A 17 2.71 -2.95 -18.94
N ILE A 18 3.98 -3.25 -18.68
CA ILE A 18 4.42 -3.85 -17.40
C ILE A 18 4.08 -2.92 -16.23
N GLN A 19 4.33 -1.61 -16.37
CA GLN A 19 3.98 -0.60 -15.36
C GLN A 19 2.48 -0.54 -15.08
N LYS A 20 1.66 -0.65 -16.14
CA LYS A 20 0.20 -0.69 -16.00
C LYS A 20 -0.27 -1.96 -15.29
N THR A 21 0.34 -3.11 -15.57
CA THR A 21 0.07 -4.37 -14.87
C THR A 21 0.43 -4.26 -13.39
N VAL A 22 1.64 -3.83 -13.05
CA VAL A 22 2.09 -3.69 -11.66
C VAL A 22 1.20 -2.72 -10.88
N SER A 23 0.89 -1.55 -11.46
CA SER A 23 -0.04 -0.60 -10.83
C SER A 23 -1.46 -1.17 -10.70
N GLY A 24 -1.89 -2.00 -11.64
CA GLY A 24 -3.17 -2.72 -11.58
C GLY A 24 -3.22 -3.72 -10.43
N THR A 25 -2.16 -4.51 -10.25
CA THR A 25 -2.04 -5.48 -9.16
C THR A 25 -2.08 -4.79 -7.80
N PHE A 26 -1.25 -3.76 -7.59
CA PHE A 26 -1.27 -3.01 -6.33
C PHE A 26 -2.64 -2.40 -6.05
N TYR A 27 -3.30 -1.89 -7.09
CA TYR A 27 -4.64 -1.36 -6.94
C TYR A 27 -5.64 -2.39 -6.46
N ILE A 28 -5.67 -3.58 -7.08
CA ILE A 28 -6.57 -4.67 -6.67
C ILE A 28 -6.31 -5.04 -5.21
N ILE A 29 -5.05 -5.15 -4.80
CA ILE A 29 -4.72 -5.47 -3.40
C ILE A 29 -5.20 -4.37 -2.45
N ILE A 30 -5.05 -3.08 -2.80
CA ILE A 30 -5.56 -1.95 -2.01
C ILE A 30 -7.09 -2.02 -1.88
N VAL A 31 -7.80 -2.33 -2.96
CA VAL A 31 -9.27 -2.48 -2.94
C VAL A 31 -9.68 -3.63 -2.03
N CYS A 32 -9.06 -4.80 -2.18
CA CYS A 32 -9.30 -5.95 -1.31
C CYS A 32 -9.02 -5.61 0.15
N ALA A 33 -7.90 -4.97 0.46
CA ALA A 33 -7.55 -4.53 1.81
C ALA A 33 -8.60 -3.56 2.36
N SER A 34 -9.06 -2.61 1.55
CA SER A 34 -10.09 -1.64 1.95
C SER A 34 -11.43 -2.30 2.26
N ILE A 35 -11.85 -3.30 1.46
CA ILE A 35 -13.06 -4.08 1.71
C ILE A 35 -12.92 -4.86 3.02
N ILE A 36 -11.78 -5.49 3.27
CA ILE A 36 -11.51 -6.22 4.52
C ILE A 36 -11.55 -5.28 5.72
N VAL A 37 -10.95 -4.10 5.63
CA VAL A 37 -10.96 -3.10 6.72
C VAL A 37 -12.37 -2.60 7.01
N ILE A 38 -13.13 -2.22 5.97
CA ILE A 38 -14.51 -1.74 6.15
C ILE A 38 -15.40 -2.87 6.70
N GLY A 39 -15.30 -4.07 6.14
CA GLY A 39 -16.04 -5.25 6.61
C GLY A 39 -15.68 -5.62 8.05
N GLY A 40 -14.39 -5.61 8.39
CA GLY A 40 -13.89 -5.82 9.74
C GLY A 40 -14.36 -4.74 10.72
N CYS A 41 -14.48 -3.49 10.28
CA CYS A 41 -15.01 -2.40 11.09
C CYS A 41 -16.49 -2.60 11.41
N VAL A 42 -17.30 -2.90 10.39
CA VAL A 42 -18.73 -3.23 10.57
C VAL A 42 -18.91 -4.44 11.47
N TRP A 43 -18.09 -5.48 11.29
CA TRP A 43 -18.14 -6.68 12.12
C TRP A 43 -17.72 -6.41 13.56
N THR A 44 -16.66 -5.62 13.77
CA THR A 44 -16.22 -5.22 15.12
C THR A 44 -17.29 -4.40 15.85
N LEU A 45 -17.95 -3.49 15.14
CA LEU A 45 -19.10 -2.74 15.69
C LEU A 45 -20.24 -3.69 16.05
N ALA A 46 -20.57 -4.66 15.18
CA ALA A 46 -21.56 -5.68 15.50
C ALA A 46 -21.16 -6.48 16.75
N ASP A 47 -19.88 -6.82 16.92
CA ASP A 47 -19.39 -7.53 18.10
C ASP A 47 -19.57 -6.70 19.38
N ILE A 48 -19.17 -5.43 19.36
CA ILE A 48 -19.25 -4.56 20.54
C ILE A 48 -20.71 -4.30 20.95
N PHE A 49 -21.61 -4.07 19.99
CA PHE A 49 -22.99 -3.68 20.27
C PHE A 49 -23.95 -4.87 20.44
N ILE A 50 -23.69 -6.02 19.79
CA ILE A 50 -24.67 -7.13 19.65
C ILE A 50 -24.24 -8.40 20.42
N ALA A 51 -22.95 -8.59 20.72
CA ALA A 51 -22.45 -9.86 21.25
C ALA A 51 -22.98 -10.30 22.62
N LYS A 52 -23.58 -9.41 23.44
CA LYS A 52 -24.11 -9.81 24.76
C LYS A 52 -25.36 -10.71 24.71
N LYS A 53 -26.05 -10.83 23.57
CA LYS A 53 -27.29 -11.64 23.43
C LYS A 53 -27.27 -12.68 22.30
N GLY A 54 -26.17 -12.79 21.55
CA GLY A 54 -26.07 -13.68 20.39
C GLY A 54 -26.54 -13.00 19.09
N LYS A 55 -25.60 -12.81 18.15
CA LYS A 55 -25.78 -12.02 16.92
C LYS A 55 -26.87 -12.56 16.00
N LEU A 56 -26.90 -13.88 15.84
CA LEU A 56 -27.83 -14.57 14.95
C LEU A 56 -29.24 -14.62 15.55
N ALA A 57 -29.35 -14.84 16.86
CA ALA A 57 -30.62 -14.86 17.55
C ALA A 57 -31.32 -13.49 17.49
N LEU A 58 -30.59 -12.39 17.75
CA LEU A 58 -31.13 -11.04 17.56
C LEU A 58 -31.55 -10.80 16.12
N PHE A 59 -30.73 -11.17 15.13
CA PHE A 59 -31.10 -10.99 13.73
C PHE A 59 -32.37 -11.75 13.35
N LEU A 60 -32.51 -13.00 13.79
CA LEU A 60 -33.70 -13.82 13.53
C LEU A 60 -34.96 -13.33 14.27
N ASP A 61 -34.79 -12.64 15.39
CA ASP A 61 -35.89 -12.04 16.17
C ASP A 61 -36.42 -10.73 15.56
N LEU A 62 -35.65 -10.08 14.67
CA LEU A 62 -36.13 -8.91 13.94
C LEU A 62 -37.24 -9.28 12.94
N ASN A 63 -38.20 -8.37 12.76
CA ASN A 63 -39.21 -8.48 11.72
C ASN A 63 -38.53 -8.69 10.34
N PHE A 64 -39.12 -9.56 9.52
CA PHE A 64 -38.62 -9.92 8.19
C PHE A 64 -38.25 -8.68 7.33
N GLY A 65 -39.03 -7.59 7.44
CA GLY A 65 -38.72 -6.34 6.76
C GLY A 65 -37.36 -5.74 7.14
N TYR A 66 -36.99 -5.77 8.42
CA TYR A 66 -35.68 -5.28 8.88
C TYR A 66 -34.54 -6.22 8.48
N GLN A 67 -34.75 -7.53 8.51
CA GLN A 67 -33.74 -8.50 8.05
C GLN A 67 -33.37 -8.25 6.58
N VAL A 68 -34.38 -8.08 5.72
CA VAL A 68 -34.19 -7.76 4.30
C VAL A 68 -33.53 -6.39 4.13
N ALA A 69 -33.91 -5.38 4.92
CA ALA A 69 -33.31 -4.05 4.86
C ALA A 69 -31.82 -4.07 5.24
N ILE A 70 -31.43 -4.84 6.27
CA ILE A 70 -30.02 -4.97 6.70
C ILE A 70 -29.20 -5.66 5.61
N ILE A 71 -29.66 -6.80 5.10
CA ILE A 71 -28.97 -7.54 4.03
C ILE A 71 -28.87 -6.69 2.76
N GLY A 72 -29.99 -6.08 2.35
CA GLY A 72 -30.06 -5.23 1.17
C GLY A 72 -29.18 -3.99 1.29
N GLY A 73 -29.15 -3.35 2.46
CA GLY A 73 -28.27 -2.20 2.74
C GLY A 73 -26.79 -2.57 2.69
N LEU A 74 -26.42 -3.73 3.25
CA LEU A 74 -25.04 -4.22 3.20
C LEU A 74 -24.62 -4.56 1.76
N LEU A 75 -25.49 -5.20 0.99
CA LEU A 75 -25.24 -5.55 -0.41
C LEU A 75 -25.13 -4.30 -1.30
N ALA A 76 -26.04 -3.33 -1.11
CA ALA A 76 -26.02 -2.05 -1.81
C ALA A 76 -24.76 -1.23 -1.46
N GLY A 77 -24.38 -1.20 -0.18
CA GLY A 77 -23.15 -0.55 0.27
C GLY A 77 -21.89 -1.18 -0.35
N LEU A 78 -21.82 -2.52 -0.40
CA LEU A 78 -20.72 -3.23 -1.05
C LEU A 78 -20.66 -2.95 -2.56
N PHE A 79 -21.81 -2.93 -3.23
CA PHE A 79 -21.90 -2.62 -4.66
C PHE A 79 -21.47 -1.17 -4.96
N PHE A 80 -21.94 -0.22 -4.15
CA PHE A 80 -21.51 1.19 -4.25
C PHE A 80 -20.01 1.33 -4.04
N LEU A 81 -19.45 0.63 -3.04
CA LEU A 81 -18.02 0.62 -2.76
C LEU A 81 -17.20 0.09 -3.95
N LEU A 82 -17.66 -1.00 -4.58
CA LEU A 82 -17.04 -1.56 -5.79
C LEU A 82 -17.07 -0.57 -6.96
N ILE A 83 -18.19 0.10 -7.21
CA ILE A 83 -18.30 1.12 -8.26
C ILE A 83 -17.36 2.31 -7.96
N PHE A 84 -17.34 2.76 -6.71
CA PHE A 84 -16.47 3.85 -6.27
C PHE A 84 -15.00 3.51 -6.52
N PHE A 85 -14.56 2.30 -6.17
CA PHE A 85 -13.24 1.81 -6.50
C PHE A 85 -13.04 1.68 -8.02
N PHE A 86 -13.99 1.17 -8.79
CA PHE A 86 -13.80 1.07 -10.23
C PHE A 86 -13.62 2.45 -10.89
N GLY A 87 -14.35 3.46 -10.43
CA GLY A 87 -14.19 4.85 -10.86
C GLY A 87 -12.85 5.45 -10.47
N LEU A 88 -12.38 5.19 -9.24
CA LEU A 88 -11.08 5.65 -8.76
C LEU A 88 -9.90 4.95 -9.46
N PHE A 89 -10.07 3.72 -9.95
CA PHE A 89 -8.99 2.93 -10.55
C PHE A 89 -8.28 3.66 -11.69
N LYS A 90 -9.06 4.23 -12.63
CA LYS A 90 -8.52 4.86 -13.84
C LYS A 90 -7.68 6.10 -13.50
N LYS A 91 -8.11 6.86 -12.49
CA LYS A 91 -7.43 8.07 -12.02
C LYS A 91 -6.22 7.73 -11.13
N SER A 92 -6.39 6.79 -10.19
CA SER A 92 -5.38 6.39 -9.21
C SER A 92 -4.19 5.68 -9.86
N SER A 93 -4.43 4.72 -10.76
CA SER A 93 -3.35 4.00 -11.47
C SER A 93 -2.47 4.94 -12.29
N SER A 94 -3.07 5.92 -12.97
CA SER A 94 -2.28 6.93 -13.71
C SER A 94 -1.50 7.85 -12.78
N SER A 95 -2.05 8.19 -11.60
CA SER A 95 -1.34 8.96 -10.57
C SER A 95 -0.16 8.19 -10.00
N LEU A 96 -0.34 6.91 -9.64
CA LEU A 96 0.72 6.02 -9.15
C LEU A 96 1.85 5.87 -10.17
N ILE A 97 1.54 5.67 -11.45
CA ILE A 97 2.57 5.57 -12.49
C ILE A 97 3.35 6.89 -12.61
N ARG A 98 2.69 8.05 -12.57
CA ARG A 98 3.38 9.35 -12.60
C ARG A 98 4.23 9.59 -11.35
N PHE A 99 3.77 9.11 -10.20
CA PHE A 99 4.49 9.21 -8.93
C PHE A 99 5.73 8.31 -8.88
N ILE A 100 5.62 7.07 -9.36
CA ILE A 100 6.71 6.08 -9.37
C ILE A 100 7.71 6.33 -10.51
N TYR A 101 7.25 6.75 -11.69
CA TYR A 101 8.05 6.82 -12.92
C TYR A 101 8.27 8.24 -13.47
N LYS A 102 8.32 9.26 -12.60
CA LYS A 102 8.68 10.61 -13.04
C LYS A 102 10.08 10.59 -13.66
N LYS A 103 10.18 10.67 -15.00
CA LYS A 103 11.46 10.79 -15.72
C LYS A 103 12.23 11.99 -15.17
N ARG A 104 13.47 11.79 -14.74
CA ARG A 104 14.36 12.88 -14.29
C ARG A 104 15.68 12.79 -15.05
N GLU A 105 16.06 13.91 -15.68
CA GLU A 105 17.18 14.03 -16.62
C GLU A 105 18.58 13.77 -16.00
N LEU A 106 18.73 13.87 -14.68
CA LEU A 106 20.04 13.69 -14.03
C LEU A 106 20.56 12.25 -14.03
N GLU A 107 19.73 11.27 -14.37
CA GLU A 107 20.15 9.86 -14.47
C GLU A 107 21.14 9.62 -15.62
N GLU A 108 21.11 10.45 -16.67
CA GLU A 108 22.02 10.33 -17.82
C GLU A 108 23.45 10.79 -17.49
N LYS A 109 23.61 11.82 -16.66
CA LYS A 109 24.95 12.38 -16.32
C LYS A 109 25.79 11.43 -15.45
N TYR A 110 25.16 10.60 -14.63
CA TYR A 110 25.83 9.64 -13.72
C TYR A 110 25.70 8.18 -14.17
N LYS A 111 25.24 7.93 -15.41
CA LYS A 111 24.95 6.58 -15.92
C LYS A 111 26.18 5.65 -15.92
N ASN A 112 27.39 6.19 -16.11
CA ASN A 112 28.62 5.41 -16.30
C ASN A 112 29.41 5.08 -15.04
N ARG A 113 29.16 5.70 -13.87
CA ARG A 113 29.93 5.40 -12.64
C ARG A 113 29.28 4.26 -11.84
N LYS A 114 29.61 3.01 -12.17
CA LYS A 114 29.06 1.80 -11.51
C LYS A 114 29.31 1.76 -9.99
N GLY A 115 30.48 2.20 -9.52
CA GLY A 115 30.83 2.21 -8.09
C GLY A 115 29.91 3.09 -7.24
N VAL A 116 29.60 4.29 -7.72
CA VAL A 116 28.65 5.20 -7.05
C VAL A 116 27.26 4.57 -6.95
N LYS A 117 26.85 3.78 -7.95
CA LYS A 117 25.54 3.10 -7.92
C LYS A 117 25.47 2.04 -6.83
N ILE A 118 26.55 1.30 -6.62
CA ILE A 118 26.62 0.24 -5.61
C ILE A 118 26.62 0.87 -4.21
N ALA A 119 27.41 1.92 -3.99
CA ALA A 119 27.42 2.64 -2.72
C ALA A 119 26.06 3.27 -2.39
N ALA A 120 25.44 3.95 -3.37
CA ALA A 120 24.10 4.52 -3.21
C ALA A 120 23.04 3.43 -2.96
N GLY A 121 23.12 2.30 -3.67
CA GLY A 121 22.23 1.15 -3.47
C GLY A 121 22.37 0.55 -2.08
N GLY A 122 23.59 0.35 -1.59
CA GLY A 122 23.85 -0.18 -0.25
C GLY A 122 23.30 0.73 0.85
N LEU A 123 23.53 2.05 0.74
CA LEU A 123 22.97 3.03 1.68
C LEU A 123 21.43 3.02 1.68
N LEU A 124 20.83 2.87 0.50
CA LEU A 124 19.38 2.85 0.34
C LEU A 124 18.76 1.57 0.93
N VAL A 125 19.40 0.41 0.76
CA VAL A 125 18.99 -0.86 1.39
C VAL A 125 19.08 -0.75 2.91
N SER A 126 20.16 -0.19 3.45
CA SER A 126 20.32 0.01 4.89
C SER A 126 19.21 0.88 5.47
N LEU A 127 18.85 1.97 4.80
CA LEU A 127 17.79 2.86 5.27
C LEU A 127 16.42 2.17 5.26
N ILE A 128 16.13 1.37 4.22
CA ILE A 128 14.91 0.56 4.16
C ILE A 128 14.87 -0.44 5.31
N GLY A 129 15.99 -1.10 5.61
CA GLY A 129 16.10 -2.03 6.74
C GLY A 129 15.74 -1.39 8.08
N ILE A 130 16.22 -0.16 8.33
CA ILE A 130 15.88 0.61 9.54
C ILE A 130 14.37 0.89 9.59
N ILE A 131 13.78 1.39 8.50
CA ILE A 131 12.35 1.73 8.45
C ILE A 131 11.48 0.48 8.69
N VAL A 132 11.80 -0.64 8.03
CA VAL A 132 11.08 -1.91 8.21
C VAL A 132 11.25 -2.44 9.63
N GLY A 133 12.46 -2.35 10.20
CA GLY A 133 12.74 -2.76 11.57
C GLY A 133 11.92 -1.97 12.60
N VAL A 134 11.83 -0.64 12.45
CA VAL A 134 11.01 0.21 13.33
C VAL A 134 9.53 -0.13 13.22
N VAL A 135 9.02 -0.33 11.99
CA VAL A 135 7.61 -0.72 11.78
C VAL A 135 7.30 -2.06 12.43
N LEU A 136 8.20 -3.05 12.31
CA LEU A 136 8.03 -4.36 12.94
C LEU A 136 8.14 -4.28 14.46
N ALA A 137 9.03 -3.46 15.00
CA ALA A 137 9.14 -3.24 16.44
C ALA A 137 7.84 -2.65 17.01
N ILE A 138 7.28 -1.61 16.39
CA ILE A 138 5.99 -1.04 16.80
C ILE A 138 4.87 -2.07 16.68
N ALA A 139 4.83 -2.85 15.58
CA ALA A 139 3.83 -3.90 15.43
C ALA A 139 3.97 -5.00 16.49
N TYR A 140 5.18 -5.36 16.88
CA TYR A 140 5.46 -6.34 17.91
C TYR A 140 5.04 -5.84 19.29
N ASP A 141 5.39 -4.59 19.64
CA ASP A 141 5.00 -3.96 20.90
C ASP A 141 3.48 -3.83 21.03
N LEU A 142 2.76 -3.61 19.91
CA LEU A 142 1.30 -3.57 19.90
C LEU A 142 0.66 -4.96 20.06
N LEU A 143 1.34 -6.04 19.66
CA LEU A 143 0.80 -7.41 19.70
C LEU A 143 1.16 -8.16 20.98
N ILE A 144 2.36 -7.94 21.52
CA ILE A 144 2.89 -8.63 22.68
C ILE A 144 3.03 -7.60 23.78
N ASP A 145 2.02 -7.58 24.65
CA ASP A 145 1.91 -6.67 25.79
C ASP A 145 3.04 -6.92 26.79
N THR A 146 4.19 -6.32 26.50
CA THR A 146 5.43 -6.46 27.28
C THR A 146 5.45 -5.49 28.46
N SER A 147 4.45 -4.61 28.56
CA SER A 147 4.47 -3.46 29.46
C SER A 147 3.27 -3.34 30.39
N GLY A 148 2.61 -4.43 30.79
CA GLY A 148 1.73 -4.48 31.98
C GLY A 148 0.65 -3.38 32.07
N GLY A 149 0.30 -2.75 30.95
CA GLY A 149 -0.55 -1.58 30.88
C GLY A 149 -1.96 -1.99 30.57
N SER A 150 -2.94 -1.34 31.21
CA SER A 150 -4.37 -1.71 31.23
C SER A 150 -5.10 -1.75 29.87
N PHE A 151 -4.40 -1.56 28.74
CA PHE A 151 -4.92 -1.63 27.38
C PHE A 151 -4.25 -2.76 26.60
N SER A 152 -4.53 -4.00 26.98
CA SER A 152 -4.07 -5.16 26.22
C SER A 152 -4.93 -5.33 24.97
N LEU A 153 -4.37 -5.08 23.78
CA LEU A 153 -5.03 -5.39 22.48
C LEU A 153 -5.48 -6.85 22.43
N LEU A 154 -4.76 -7.75 23.10
CA LEU A 154 -5.11 -9.15 23.31
C LEU A 154 -6.49 -9.35 23.94
N GLY A 155 -6.89 -8.52 24.90
CA GLY A 155 -8.22 -8.59 25.53
C GLY A 155 -9.36 -8.10 24.62
N ILE A 156 -9.05 -7.26 23.62
CA ILE A 156 -10.01 -6.86 22.58
C ILE A 156 -10.08 -7.95 21.48
N LEU A 157 -8.99 -8.68 21.26
CA LEU A 157 -8.86 -9.78 20.30
C LEU A 157 -9.55 -11.09 20.72
N ASP A 158 -10.17 -11.18 21.90
CA ASP A 158 -10.99 -12.34 22.27
C ASP A 158 -12.26 -12.47 21.39
N THR A 159 -12.61 -11.42 20.65
CA THR A 159 -13.73 -11.41 19.71
C THR A 159 -13.26 -11.51 18.26
N THR A 160 -14.07 -12.13 17.40
CA THR A 160 -13.70 -12.39 16.00
C THR A 160 -13.62 -11.12 15.14
N GLY A 161 -14.37 -10.06 15.48
CA GLY A 161 -14.35 -8.80 14.73
C GLY A 161 -13.00 -8.08 14.72
N PRO A 162 -12.42 -7.77 15.89
CA PRO A 162 -11.11 -7.14 15.99
C PRO A 162 -10.01 -7.89 15.24
N TRP A 163 -10.03 -9.22 15.20
CA TRP A 163 -9.08 -10.01 14.39
C TRP A 163 -9.16 -9.70 12.90
N ILE A 164 -10.38 -9.64 12.35
CA ILE A 164 -10.59 -9.31 10.93
C ILE A 164 -10.09 -7.90 10.63
N LEU A 165 -10.32 -6.97 11.55
CA LEU A 165 -9.86 -5.58 11.44
C LEU A 165 -8.33 -5.48 11.51
N VAL A 166 -7.67 -6.21 12.42
CA VAL A 166 -6.21 -6.27 12.51
C VAL A 166 -5.59 -6.86 11.25
N ILE A 167 -6.16 -7.94 10.71
CA ILE A 167 -5.69 -8.53 9.43
C ILE A 167 -5.84 -7.51 8.29
N GLY A 168 -6.98 -6.80 8.22
CA GLY A 168 -7.22 -5.76 7.23
C GLY A 168 -6.21 -4.62 7.30
N ILE A 169 -5.97 -4.08 8.50
CA ILE A 169 -4.99 -3.01 8.72
C ILE A 169 -3.58 -3.51 8.41
N GLY A 170 -3.22 -4.72 8.84
CA GLY A 170 -1.94 -5.34 8.55
C GLY A 170 -1.68 -5.48 7.06
N LEU A 171 -2.69 -5.93 6.29
CA LEU A 171 -2.60 -6.02 4.83
C LEU A 171 -2.42 -4.62 4.20
N PHE A 172 -3.15 -3.61 4.69
CA PHE A 172 -3.04 -2.24 4.21
C PHE A 172 -1.64 -1.65 4.48
N LEU A 173 -1.10 -1.90 5.67
CA LEU A 173 0.22 -1.47 6.09
C LEU A 173 1.31 -2.16 5.26
N PHE A 174 1.18 -3.47 5.02
CA PHE A 174 2.08 -4.23 4.16
C PHE A 174 2.13 -3.65 2.74
N VAL A 175 0.98 -3.35 2.14
CA VAL A 175 0.91 -2.70 0.82
C VAL A 175 1.53 -1.31 0.83
N GLY A 176 1.28 -0.53 1.88
CA GLY A 176 1.89 0.79 2.09
C GLY A 176 3.41 0.72 2.11
N VAL A 177 3.98 -0.23 2.87
CA VAL A 177 5.42 -0.48 2.94
C VAL A 177 5.96 -0.92 1.59
N ALA A 178 5.29 -1.83 0.88
CA ALA A 178 5.72 -2.29 -0.44
C ALA A 178 5.76 -1.14 -1.47
N LEU A 179 4.74 -0.30 -1.50
CA LEU A 179 4.69 0.89 -2.35
C LEU A 179 5.76 1.91 -1.96
N PHE A 180 5.94 2.14 -0.66
CA PHE A 180 6.99 3.00 -0.14
C PHE A 180 8.37 2.50 -0.56
N MET A 181 8.64 1.20 -0.48
CA MET A 181 9.91 0.59 -0.89
C MET A 181 10.18 0.80 -2.38
N ILE A 182 9.19 0.58 -3.25
CA ILE A 182 9.32 0.82 -4.70
C ILE A 182 9.58 2.30 -4.99
N TYR A 183 8.82 3.18 -4.32
CA TYR A 183 8.99 4.62 -4.44
C TYR A 183 10.39 5.07 -3.99
N PHE A 184 10.83 4.57 -2.85
CA PHE A 184 12.11 4.91 -2.24
C PHE A 184 13.27 4.39 -3.08
N TRP A 185 13.15 3.20 -3.67
CA TRP A 185 14.16 2.66 -4.57
C TRP A 185 14.35 3.52 -5.82
N LYS A 186 13.25 3.99 -6.41
CA LYS A 186 13.30 4.82 -7.63
C LYS A 186 13.71 6.27 -7.34
N ASN A 187 13.24 6.87 -6.26
CA ASN A 187 13.51 8.29 -5.95
C ASN A 187 14.74 8.49 -5.07
N GLY A 188 15.00 7.60 -4.11
CA GLY A 188 16.14 7.68 -3.20
C GLY A 188 17.47 7.61 -3.93
N TYR A 189 17.56 6.76 -4.96
CA TYR A 189 18.75 6.68 -5.82
C TYR A 189 19.10 8.03 -6.46
N TYR A 190 18.08 8.77 -6.93
CA TYR A 190 18.27 10.11 -7.48
C TYR A 190 18.70 11.14 -6.42
N ILE A 191 18.14 11.08 -5.20
CA ILE A 191 18.49 12.00 -4.11
C ILE A 191 19.97 11.85 -3.75
N ILE A 192 20.45 10.61 -3.67
CA ILE A 192 21.86 10.32 -3.36
C ILE A 192 22.78 10.84 -4.47
N LEU A 193 22.43 10.61 -5.74
CA LEU A 193 23.20 11.16 -6.87
C LEU A 193 23.23 12.68 -6.85
N ARG A 194 22.13 13.34 -6.47
CA ARG A 194 22.07 14.80 -6.37
C ARG A 194 22.96 15.33 -5.25
N LEU A 195 22.98 14.67 -4.09
CA LEU A 195 23.88 15.01 -2.98
C LEU A 195 25.34 14.85 -3.39
N LEU A 196 25.69 13.74 -4.04
CA LEU A 196 27.06 13.47 -4.48
C LEU A 196 27.53 14.47 -5.54
N GLY A 197 26.65 14.86 -6.46
CA GLY A 197 26.94 15.87 -7.46
C GLY A 197 27.03 17.30 -6.92
N LEU A 198 26.42 17.60 -5.76
CA LEU A 198 26.63 18.86 -5.05
C LEU A 198 28.02 18.90 -4.41
N LEU A 199 28.42 17.82 -3.74
CA LEU A 199 29.74 17.69 -3.11
C LEU A 199 30.89 17.84 -4.13
N GLU A 200 30.81 17.18 -5.29
CA GLU A 200 31.83 17.28 -6.36
C GLU A 200 31.91 18.70 -6.96
N LYS A 201 30.87 19.53 -6.80
CA LYS A 201 30.84 20.90 -7.30
C LYS A 201 31.43 21.91 -6.31
N GLU A 202 31.36 21.61 -5.01
CA GLU A 202 32.00 22.41 -3.97
C GLU A 202 33.51 22.19 -3.93
N GLU A 203 33.97 20.96 -4.18
CA GLU A 203 35.40 20.62 -4.20
C GLU A 203 36.16 21.25 -5.39
N LYS A 204 35.45 21.70 -6.43
CA LYS A 204 36.02 22.36 -7.62
C LYS A 204 35.97 23.89 -7.56
N LYS A 205 35.47 24.48 -6.48
CA LYS A 205 35.48 25.93 -6.24
C LYS A 205 36.62 26.28 -5.30
#